data_AF-C6XU73-F1
#
_entry.id   AF-C6XU73-F1
#
_cell.length_a   1.000
_cell.length_b   1.000
_cell.length_c   1.000
_cell.angle_alpha   90.00
_cell.angle_beta   90.00
_cell.angle_gamma   90.00
#
_symmetry.space_group_name_H-M   'P 1'
#
loop_
_entity.id
_entity.type
_entity.pdbx_description
1 polymer ?
#
loop_
_entity_poly.entity_id
_entity_poly.type
_entity_poly.pdbx_seq_one_letter_code
_entity_poly.pdbx_strand_id
1 'polypeptide(L)'
;MKRFFNRVLKWTCIICLWWGITTTAGAQFTVAGYKRYFAVIKYENKDQLVLRKFKKDDAESFLIVDPAALGTQVIPVGNLSPKVLSWQDVLSYFKDSPYVKTIKDAVRLSGSLQDAGIIHGFPKEKGITLTIDLCPSHKPVDRVIFTSLITEFQRTEKPVPIAISISGRWMLTHSSDLKWLKELVSSGDILITWVNHSYNHRVSAKAPLKTNFRQKGNLPKPVVLSSSMVMAMKNLGLKILSCY
;
A
#
# COMPACT_ATOMS: atom_id res chain seq x y z
N MET A 1 26.76 -5.80 73.51
CA MET A 1 26.29 -4.77 72.55
C MET A 1 26.30 -5.40 71.16
N LYS A 2 25.27 -6.14 70.72
CA LYS A 2 23.88 -5.73 70.49
C LYS A 2 23.79 -4.41 69.72
N ARG A 3 23.30 -4.52 68.48
CA ARG A 3 22.67 -3.46 67.66
C ARG A 3 23.60 -2.36 67.17
N PHE A 4 24.13 -2.51 65.96
CA PHE A 4 24.17 -1.42 64.98
C PHE A 4 24.36 -2.06 63.58
N PHE A 5 23.28 -2.55 62.98
CA PHE A 5 22.65 -1.82 61.85
C PHE A 5 23.43 -2.04 60.54
N ASN A 6 23.57 -3.24 60.00
CA ASN A 6 22.51 -4.00 59.30
C ASN A 6 21.57 -3.16 58.41
N ARG A 7 22.07 -2.10 57.74
CA ARG A 7 21.20 -1.25 56.89
C ARG A 7 21.82 -0.65 55.62
N VAL A 8 22.93 -1.19 55.13
CA VAL A 8 23.54 -0.71 53.87
C VAL A 8 23.58 -1.78 52.77
N LEU A 9 23.39 -3.06 53.11
CA LEU A 9 23.49 -4.18 52.15
C LEU A 9 22.13 -4.73 51.68
N LYS A 10 21.12 -3.86 51.54
CA LYS A 10 19.80 -4.21 50.95
C LYS A 10 19.31 -3.21 49.89
N TRP A 11 20.18 -2.30 49.44
CA TRP A 11 19.82 -1.24 48.49
C TRP A 11 20.59 -1.28 47.17
N THR A 12 21.27 -2.38 46.84
CA THR A 12 22.00 -2.54 45.57
C THR A 12 21.43 -3.62 44.64
N CYS A 13 20.27 -4.21 44.94
CA CYS A 13 19.58 -5.14 44.02
C CYS A 13 18.28 -4.60 43.40
N ILE A 14 17.90 -3.34 43.64
CA ILE A 14 16.62 -2.77 43.14
C ILE A 14 16.84 -1.67 42.09
N ILE A 15 18.07 -1.25 41.79
CA ILE A 15 18.34 -0.12 40.88
C ILE A 15 18.67 -0.57 39.43
N CYS A 16 18.96 -1.86 39.18
CA CYS A 16 19.28 -2.33 37.81
C CYS A 16 18.09 -2.92 37.03
N LEU A 17 16.87 -2.91 37.58
CA LEU A 17 15.66 -3.45 36.94
C LEU A 17 14.70 -2.35 36.46
N TRP A 18 15.24 -1.15 36.22
CA TRP A 18 14.54 0.00 35.63
C TRP A 18 15.26 0.52 34.38
N TRP A 19 15.91 -0.36 33.61
CA TRP A 19 16.04 -0.12 32.18
C TRP A 19 14.69 -0.41 31.56
N GLY A 20 13.85 0.64 31.59
CA GLY A 20 12.56 0.67 30.95
C GLY A 20 12.70 0.16 29.53
N ILE A 21 11.98 -0.92 29.25
CA ILE A 21 11.64 -1.33 27.91
C ILE A 21 10.85 -0.17 27.33
N THR A 22 11.53 0.80 26.71
CA THR A 22 10.88 1.81 25.88
C THR A 22 10.35 1.08 24.67
N THR A 23 9.10 0.65 24.74
CA THR A 23 8.35 0.23 23.56
C THR A 23 8.28 1.44 22.65
N THR A 24 9.07 1.44 21.57
CA THR A 24 8.90 2.42 20.50
C THR A 24 7.52 2.17 19.89
N ALA A 25 6.52 2.91 20.36
CA ALA A 25 5.23 2.99 19.67
C ALA A 25 5.55 3.49 18.26
N GLY A 26 5.34 2.64 17.26
CA GLY A 26 5.56 3.03 15.86
C GLY A 26 4.72 4.26 15.56
N ALA A 27 5.38 5.36 15.19
CA ALA A 27 4.72 6.63 14.95
C ALA A 27 3.62 6.46 13.89
N GLN A 28 2.37 6.52 14.34
CA GLN A 28 1.21 6.51 13.45
C GLN A 28 1.13 7.88 12.79
N PHE A 29 1.30 7.90 11.47
CA PHE A 29 1.24 9.14 10.71
C PHE A 29 -0.21 9.48 10.33
N THR A 30 -0.53 10.77 10.35
CA THR A 30 -1.87 11.26 10.03
C THR A 30 -1.97 11.59 8.55
N VAL A 31 -3.16 11.39 7.97
CA VAL A 31 -3.44 11.79 6.59
C VAL A 31 -4.71 12.60 6.52
N ALA A 32 -4.62 13.76 5.89
CA ALA A 32 -5.74 14.68 5.71
C ALA A 32 -5.78 15.24 4.28
N GLY A 33 -6.95 15.73 3.86
CA GLY A 33 -7.11 16.44 2.59
C GLY A 33 -6.83 15.60 1.34
N TYR A 34 -6.93 14.28 1.42
CA TYR A 34 -6.64 13.37 0.30
C TYR A 34 -7.60 13.56 -0.87
N LYS A 35 -7.08 14.03 -2.01
CA LYS A 35 -7.86 14.33 -3.21
C LYS A 35 -7.16 13.95 -4.50
N ARG A 36 -7.95 13.70 -5.54
CA ARG A 36 -7.45 13.57 -6.92
C ARG A 36 -6.77 14.86 -7.34
N TYR A 37 -5.58 14.73 -7.89
CA TYR A 37 -4.78 15.85 -8.36
C TYR A 37 -3.85 15.33 -9.43
N PHE A 38 -4.16 15.64 -10.69
CA PHE A 38 -3.34 15.25 -11.83
C PHE A 38 -2.39 16.37 -12.17
N ALA A 39 -1.10 16.08 -12.12
CA ALA A 39 -0.07 17.02 -12.50
C ALA A 39 1.17 16.28 -13.00
N VAL A 40 2.01 16.97 -13.77
CA VAL A 40 3.36 16.51 -14.09
C VAL A 40 4.34 17.29 -13.24
N ILE A 41 5.30 16.58 -12.67
CA ILE A 41 6.44 17.16 -11.97
C ILE A 41 7.74 16.59 -12.56
N LYS A 42 8.83 17.34 -12.43
CA LYS A 42 10.17 16.77 -12.57
C LYS A 42 10.65 16.27 -11.22
N TYR A 43 10.91 14.98 -11.12
CA TYR A 43 11.47 14.36 -9.92
C TYR A 43 12.48 13.30 -10.36
N GLU A 44 13.68 13.33 -9.77
CA GLU A 44 14.81 12.49 -10.18
C GLU A 44 15.13 12.55 -11.68
N ASN A 45 15.11 13.77 -12.25
CA ASN A 45 15.33 14.05 -13.68
C ASN A 45 14.36 13.35 -14.65
N LYS A 46 13.23 12.85 -14.15
CA LYS A 46 12.16 12.23 -14.95
C LYS A 46 10.86 12.99 -14.76
N ASP A 47 10.02 12.96 -15.79
CA ASP A 47 8.64 13.40 -15.68
C ASP A 47 7.83 12.34 -14.94
N GLN A 48 7.31 12.71 -13.78
CA GLN A 48 6.47 11.86 -12.94
C GLN A 48 5.03 12.37 -12.98
N LEU A 49 4.06 11.44 -12.97
CA LEU A 49 2.65 11.77 -12.90
C LEU A 49 2.22 11.81 -11.43
N VAL A 50 1.75 12.96 -10.96
CA VAL A 50 1.04 13.08 -9.69
C VAL A 50 -0.38 12.54 -9.85
N LEU A 51 -0.81 11.66 -8.96
CA LEU A 51 -2.15 11.08 -8.92
C LEU A 51 -3.01 11.69 -7.80
N ARG A 52 -2.38 12.02 -6.67
CA ARG A 52 -3.06 12.52 -5.47
C ARG A 52 -2.22 13.57 -4.77
N LYS A 53 -2.91 14.50 -4.11
CA LYS A 53 -2.35 15.48 -3.18
C LYS A 53 -3.02 15.30 -1.82
N PHE A 54 -2.24 15.36 -0.76
CA PHE A 54 -2.71 15.20 0.62
C PHE A 54 -1.70 15.78 1.62
N LYS A 55 -2.11 15.90 2.89
CA LYS A 55 -1.19 16.17 4.00
C LYS A 55 -0.83 14.87 4.70
N LYS A 56 0.45 14.65 4.97
CA LYS A 56 0.99 13.56 5.77
C LYS A 56 1.76 14.17 6.93
N ASP A 57 1.32 13.92 8.16
CA ASP A 57 1.91 14.56 9.34
C ASP A 57 1.95 16.09 9.17
N ASP A 58 0.82 16.65 8.71
CA ASP A 58 0.62 18.07 8.30
C ASP A 58 1.47 18.60 7.14
N ALA A 59 2.46 17.84 6.66
CA ALA A 59 3.27 18.18 5.49
C ALA A 59 2.55 17.84 4.17
N GLU A 60 2.45 18.82 3.27
CA GLU A 60 1.92 18.61 1.92
C GLU A 60 2.75 17.55 1.18
N SER A 61 2.07 16.56 0.62
CA SER A 61 2.64 15.38 -0.01
C SER A 61 1.91 15.04 -1.31
N PHE A 62 2.65 14.43 -2.24
CA PHE A 62 2.14 13.87 -3.49
C PHE A 62 2.25 12.35 -3.48
N LEU A 63 1.24 11.69 -4.04
CA LEU A 63 1.39 10.32 -4.57
C LEU A 63 1.72 10.44 -6.05
N ILE A 64 2.92 10.00 -6.42
CA ILE A 64 3.41 10.02 -7.80
C ILE A 64 3.47 8.61 -8.39
N VAL A 65 3.45 8.52 -9.72
CA VAL A 65 3.74 7.31 -10.50
C VAL A 65 4.75 7.61 -11.59
N ASP A 66 5.75 6.74 -11.74
CA ASP A 66 6.69 6.68 -12.87
C ASP A 66 5.95 6.07 -14.06
N PRO A 67 5.66 6.84 -15.12
CA PRO A 67 4.87 6.35 -16.24
C PRO A 67 5.58 5.26 -17.04
N ALA A 68 6.91 5.16 -16.93
CA ALA A 68 7.73 4.13 -17.57
C ALA A 68 7.84 2.86 -16.73
N ALA A 69 8.11 3.00 -15.43
CA ALA A 69 8.37 1.85 -14.55
C ALA A 69 7.14 1.35 -13.77
N LEU A 70 6.03 2.10 -13.82
CA LEU A 70 4.81 1.92 -13.02
C LEU A 70 5.02 1.99 -11.50
N GLY A 71 6.20 2.45 -11.08
CA GLY A 71 6.54 2.65 -9.68
C GLY A 71 5.79 3.84 -9.09
N THR A 72 5.37 3.74 -7.84
CA THR A 72 4.67 4.79 -7.12
C THR A 72 5.35 5.14 -5.82
N GLN A 73 5.35 6.42 -5.49
CA GLN A 73 6.00 6.91 -4.30
C GLN A 73 5.19 8.03 -3.65
N VAL A 74 5.27 8.11 -2.33
CA VAL A 74 4.83 9.30 -1.59
C VAL A 74 6.03 10.19 -1.37
N ILE A 75 5.97 11.41 -1.90
CA ILE A 75 7.03 12.41 -1.76
C ILE A 75 6.47 13.69 -1.12
N PRO A 76 7.26 14.42 -0.32
CA PRO A 76 6.88 15.76 0.10
C PRO A 76 6.80 16.68 -1.13
N VAL A 77 5.92 17.68 -1.11
CA VAL A 77 5.81 18.65 -2.21
C VAL A 77 7.09 19.49 -2.33
N GLY A 78 7.65 19.95 -1.21
CA GLY A 78 8.89 20.73 -1.19
C GLY A 78 8.88 21.89 -2.20
N ASN A 79 9.96 21.99 -2.99
CA ASN A 79 10.15 23.01 -4.03
C ASN A 79 9.72 22.52 -5.43
N LEU A 80 8.92 21.45 -5.51
CA LEU A 80 8.46 20.94 -6.80
C LEU A 80 7.46 21.91 -7.44
N SER A 81 7.55 22.06 -8.75
CA SER A 81 6.69 22.94 -9.53
C SER A 81 5.73 22.10 -10.39
N PRO A 82 4.53 21.75 -9.87
CA PRO A 82 3.60 20.88 -10.58
C PRO A 82 2.87 21.61 -11.71
N LYS A 83 2.96 21.06 -12.92
CA LYS A 83 2.10 21.44 -14.04
C LYS A 83 0.79 20.66 -13.94
N VAL A 84 -0.28 21.30 -13.45
CA VAL A 84 -1.62 20.67 -13.34
C VAL A 84 -2.16 20.33 -14.71
N LEU A 85 -2.70 19.12 -14.86
CA LEU A 85 -3.26 18.60 -16.10
C LEU A 85 -4.69 18.08 -15.89
N SER A 86 -5.52 18.11 -16.93
CA SER A 86 -6.73 17.29 -16.97
C SER A 86 -6.37 15.81 -17.17
N TRP A 87 -7.33 14.90 -16.95
CA TRP A 87 -7.08 13.48 -17.25
C TRP A 87 -6.82 13.24 -18.74
N GLN A 88 -7.52 13.94 -19.62
CA GLN A 88 -7.32 13.88 -21.08
C GLN A 88 -5.91 14.35 -21.47
N ASP A 89 -5.41 15.40 -20.82
CA ASP A 89 -4.06 15.89 -21.05
C ASP A 89 -3.01 14.90 -20.54
N VAL A 90 -3.26 14.21 -19.41
CA VAL A 90 -2.38 13.12 -18.92
C VAL A 90 -2.29 12.00 -19.95
N LEU A 91 -3.43 11.55 -20.50
CA LEU A 91 -3.45 10.50 -21.54
C LEU A 91 -2.69 10.91 -22.80
N SER A 92 -2.73 12.19 -23.14
CA SER A 92 -2.01 12.74 -24.29
C SER A 92 -0.51 12.91 -24.00
N TYR A 93 -0.16 13.45 -22.84
CA TYR A 93 1.22 13.73 -22.43
C TYR A 93 2.05 12.46 -22.32
N PHE A 94 1.48 11.42 -21.70
CA PHE A 94 2.16 10.14 -21.50
C PHE A 94 1.73 9.07 -22.50
N LYS A 95 1.23 9.45 -23.69
CA LYS A 95 0.55 8.54 -24.64
C LYS A 95 1.31 7.25 -24.98
N ASP A 96 2.64 7.31 -25.01
CA ASP A 96 3.53 6.20 -25.40
C ASP A 96 4.10 5.43 -24.20
N SER A 97 3.84 5.91 -22.99
CA SER A 97 4.29 5.28 -21.76
C SER A 97 3.58 3.94 -21.50
N PRO A 98 4.27 2.98 -20.86
CA PRO A 98 3.64 1.80 -20.27
C PRO A 98 2.37 2.14 -19.49
N TYR A 99 2.39 3.17 -18.64
CA TYR A 99 1.23 3.57 -17.86
C TYR A 99 -0.03 3.81 -18.72
N VAL A 100 0.07 4.69 -19.73
CA VAL A 100 -1.10 5.00 -20.58
C VAL A 100 -1.49 3.83 -21.48
N LYS A 101 -0.53 3.03 -21.94
CA LYS A 101 -0.83 1.80 -22.70
C LYS A 101 -1.64 0.82 -21.87
N THR A 102 -1.21 0.56 -20.64
CA THR A 102 -1.91 -0.30 -19.68
C THR A 102 -3.31 0.21 -19.34
N ILE A 103 -3.46 1.53 -19.16
CA ILE A 103 -4.76 2.19 -19.01
C ILE A 103 -5.67 1.93 -20.22
N LYS A 104 -5.17 2.13 -21.45
CA LYS A 104 -5.96 1.93 -22.68
C LYS A 104 -6.34 0.47 -22.87
N ASP A 105 -5.45 -0.46 -22.55
CA ASP A 105 -5.74 -1.90 -22.61
C ASP A 105 -6.83 -2.30 -21.62
N ALA A 106 -6.77 -1.83 -20.37
CA ALA A 106 -7.83 -2.07 -19.39
C ALA A 106 -9.18 -1.50 -19.85
N VAL A 107 -9.19 -0.28 -20.39
CA VAL A 107 -10.41 0.33 -20.95
C VAL A 107 -10.94 -0.46 -22.14
N ARG A 108 -10.09 -0.94 -23.04
CA ARG A 108 -10.51 -1.78 -24.18
C ARG A 108 -11.15 -3.09 -23.72
N LEU A 109 -10.60 -3.71 -22.68
CA LEU A 109 -11.12 -4.97 -22.12
C LEU A 109 -12.40 -4.76 -21.30
N SER A 110 -12.71 -3.54 -20.88
CA SER A 110 -13.90 -3.23 -20.05
C SER A 110 -15.26 -3.42 -20.72
N GLY A 111 -15.29 -3.80 -22.01
CA GLY A 111 -16.51 -4.19 -22.72
C GLY A 111 -17.15 -5.47 -22.16
N SER A 112 -16.35 -6.39 -21.65
CA SER A 112 -16.82 -7.52 -20.84
C SER A 112 -16.79 -7.13 -19.36
N LEU A 113 -17.90 -7.33 -18.65
CA LEU A 113 -17.96 -7.11 -17.18
C LEU A 113 -16.99 -8.02 -16.40
N GLN A 114 -16.52 -9.09 -17.04
CA GLN A 114 -15.51 -10.02 -16.56
C GLN A 114 -14.20 -9.80 -17.32
N ASP A 115 -13.07 -9.96 -16.65
CA ASP A 115 -11.72 -9.84 -17.23
C ASP A 115 -11.38 -8.47 -17.87
N ALA A 116 -12.09 -7.42 -17.44
CA ALA A 116 -11.87 -6.02 -17.82
C ALA A 116 -10.52 -5.42 -17.36
N GLY A 117 -9.70 -6.21 -16.66
CA GLY A 117 -8.44 -5.78 -16.09
C GLY A 117 -7.23 -6.11 -16.97
N ILE A 118 -6.05 -5.86 -16.43
CA ILE A 118 -4.79 -6.26 -17.07
C ILE A 118 -4.60 -7.75 -16.83
N ILE A 119 -4.64 -8.55 -17.89
CA ILE A 119 -4.53 -10.01 -17.81
C ILE A 119 -3.11 -10.53 -18.12
N HIS A 120 -2.20 -9.66 -18.55
CA HIS A 120 -0.82 -10.00 -18.90
C HIS A 120 0.17 -8.94 -18.40
N GLY A 121 1.36 -9.37 -17.99
CA GLY A 121 2.46 -8.47 -17.62
C GLY A 121 3.07 -7.77 -18.84
N PHE A 122 3.62 -6.57 -18.61
CA PHE A 122 4.33 -5.80 -19.61
C PHE A 122 5.71 -5.35 -19.07
N PRO A 123 6.81 -5.59 -19.81
CA PRO A 123 6.92 -6.37 -21.05
C PRO A 123 6.60 -7.87 -20.84
N LYS A 124 6.50 -8.64 -21.93
CA LYS A 124 6.27 -10.10 -21.86
C LYS A 124 7.53 -10.79 -21.31
N GLU A 125 7.61 -10.87 -19.99
CA GLU A 125 8.72 -11.54 -19.28
C GLU A 125 8.38 -13.01 -19.03
N LYS A 126 9.41 -13.87 -18.97
CA LYS A 126 9.26 -15.27 -18.55
C LYS A 126 9.27 -15.30 -17.03
N GLY A 127 8.18 -15.74 -16.40
CA GLY A 127 8.07 -15.82 -14.95
C GLY A 127 6.66 -16.16 -14.49
N ILE A 128 6.48 -16.28 -13.18
CA ILE A 128 5.19 -16.45 -12.53
C ILE A 128 4.92 -15.19 -11.71
N THR A 129 3.82 -14.51 -11.98
CA THR A 129 3.36 -13.39 -11.14
C THR A 129 2.33 -13.91 -10.16
N LEU A 130 2.63 -13.79 -8.86
CA LEU A 130 1.69 -14.15 -7.81
C LEU A 130 0.94 -12.92 -7.28
N THR A 131 -0.39 -12.99 -7.27
CA THR A 131 -1.29 -12.01 -6.68
C THR A 131 -2.18 -12.67 -5.62
N ILE A 132 -2.31 -12.06 -4.44
CA ILE A 132 -3.16 -12.53 -3.34
C ILE A 132 -4.18 -11.45 -2.98
N ASP A 133 -5.47 -11.80 -2.97
CA ASP A 133 -6.55 -10.86 -2.63
C ASP A 133 -7.02 -11.05 -1.17
N LEU A 134 -6.71 -10.06 -0.32
CA LEU A 134 -7.14 -9.97 1.07
C LEU A 134 -8.44 -9.15 1.18
N CYS A 135 -9.53 -9.81 0.78
CA CYS A 135 -10.90 -9.33 0.93
C CYS A 135 -11.31 -9.17 2.41
N PRO A 136 -12.37 -8.40 2.72
CA PRO A 136 -12.96 -8.39 4.05
C PRO A 136 -13.37 -9.81 4.46
N SER A 137 -12.74 -10.33 5.50
CA SER A 137 -12.90 -11.69 6.00
C SER A 137 -12.95 -11.65 7.53
N HIS A 138 -13.42 -12.72 8.14
CA HIS A 138 -13.24 -12.96 9.58
C HIS A 138 -12.20 -14.06 9.84
N LYS A 139 -11.72 -14.72 8.77
CA LYS A 139 -10.72 -15.78 8.86
C LYS A 139 -9.32 -15.17 8.87
N PRO A 140 -8.40 -15.69 9.71
CA PRO A 140 -7.00 -15.26 9.71
C PRO A 140 -6.35 -15.54 8.36
N VAL A 141 -5.23 -14.87 8.09
CA VAL A 141 -4.44 -15.18 6.90
C VAL A 141 -3.91 -16.62 6.98
N ASP A 142 -4.02 -17.36 5.89
CA ASP A 142 -3.38 -18.67 5.80
C ASP A 142 -1.87 -18.47 5.60
N ARG A 143 -1.14 -18.58 6.71
CA ARG A 143 0.31 -18.39 6.72
C ARG A 143 1.04 -19.46 5.93
N VAL A 144 0.45 -20.65 5.78
CA VAL A 144 1.07 -21.78 5.08
C VAL A 144 1.32 -21.41 3.62
N ILE A 145 0.40 -20.67 2.99
CA ILE A 145 0.57 -20.21 1.60
C ILE A 145 1.86 -19.39 1.48
N PHE A 146 2.03 -18.36 2.30
CA PHE A 146 3.22 -17.51 2.25
C PHE A 146 4.51 -18.27 2.60
N THR A 147 4.51 -19.09 3.65
CA THR A 147 5.71 -19.84 4.04
C THR A 147 6.09 -20.88 2.98
N SER A 148 5.11 -21.52 2.34
CA SER A 148 5.36 -22.47 1.26
C SER A 148 5.93 -21.78 0.03
N LEU A 149 5.38 -20.62 -0.34
CA LEU A 149 5.89 -19.79 -1.43
C LEU A 149 7.32 -19.32 -1.15
N ILE A 150 7.59 -18.80 0.05
CA ILE A 150 8.95 -18.40 0.44
C ILE A 150 9.89 -19.60 0.34
N THR A 151 9.49 -20.76 0.88
CA THR A 151 10.32 -21.97 0.87
C THR A 151 10.69 -22.41 -0.54
N GLU A 152 9.73 -22.40 -1.45
CA GLU A 152 9.91 -22.84 -2.83
C GLU A 152 10.74 -21.84 -3.65
N PHE A 153 10.39 -20.56 -3.60
CA PHE A 153 10.95 -19.55 -4.50
C PHE A 153 12.24 -18.90 -3.99
N GLN A 154 12.54 -18.93 -2.67
CA GLN A 154 13.76 -18.31 -2.12
C GLN A 154 15.06 -18.87 -2.71
N ARG A 155 15.02 -20.07 -3.31
CA ARG A 155 16.18 -20.70 -3.99
C ARG A 155 16.51 -20.02 -5.31
N THR A 156 15.54 -19.34 -5.92
CA THR A 156 15.64 -18.70 -7.23
C THR A 156 15.65 -17.18 -7.10
N GLU A 157 14.82 -16.63 -6.21
CA GLU A 157 14.68 -15.19 -6.02
C GLU A 157 14.42 -14.86 -4.54
N LYS A 158 15.29 -14.05 -3.94
CA LYS A 158 15.12 -13.53 -2.57
C LYS A 158 15.44 -12.04 -2.53
N PRO A 159 14.57 -11.17 -1.98
CA PRO A 159 13.24 -11.47 -1.44
C PRO A 159 12.24 -11.97 -2.50
N VAL A 160 11.32 -12.87 -2.14
CA VAL A 160 10.32 -13.41 -3.08
C VAL A 160 9.31 -12.31 -3.44
N PRO A 161 9.16 -11.92 -4.72
CA PRO A 161 8.24 -10.87 -5.12
C PRO A 161 6.79 -11.37 -5.12
N ILE A 162 5.91 -10.65 -4.42
CA ILE A 162 4.48 -10.95 -4.37
C ILE A 162 3.64 -9.68 -4.46
N ALA A 163 2.51 -9.73 -5.15
CA ALA A 163 1.52 -8.67 -5.11
C ALA A 163 0.38 -9.04 -4.17
N ILE A 164 -0.02 -8.14 -3.27
CA ILE A 164 -1.12 -8.37 -2.34
C ILE A 164 -2.15 -7.26 -2.49
N SER A 165 -3.33 -7.59 -3.00
CA SER A 165 -4.49 -6.70 -3.03
C SER A 165 -5.13 -6.69 -1.65
N ILE A 166 -5.07 -5.56 -0.94
CA ILE A 166 -5.54 -5.48 0.44
C ILE A 166 -6.72 -4.53 0.59
N SER A 167 -7.77 -4.99 1.27
CA SER A 167 -8.93 -4.15 1.56
C SER A 167 -8.76 -3.37 2.87
N GLY A 168 -9.33 -2.17 2.92
CA GLY A 168 -9.27 -1.32 4.11
C GLY A 168 -9.90 -1.96 5.35
N ARG A 169 -11.03 -2.65 5.18
CA ARG A 169 -11.67 -3.37 6.29
C ARG A 169 -10.82 -4.53 6.80
N TRP A 170 -10.16 -5.27 5.92
CA TRP A 170 -9.24 -6.34 6.33
C TRP A 170 -8.09 -5.79 7.19
N MET A 171 -7.49 -4.66 6.81
CA MET A 171 -6.40 -4.03 7.59
C MET A 171 -6.82 -3.67 9.01
N LEU A 172 -8.06 -3.22 9.20
CA LEU A 172 -8.58 -2.85 10.51
C LEU A 172 -8.83 -4.06 11.42
N THR A 173 -9.27 -5.19 10.83
CA THR A 173 -9.65 -6.38 11.60
C THR A 173 -8.53 -7.43 11.73
N HIS A 174 -7.43 -7.30 10.98
CA HIS A 174 -6.30 -8.25 10.98
C HIS A 174 -4.96 -7.56 11.22
N SER A 175 -4.89 -6.72 12.26
CA SER A 175 -3.68 -5.96 12.58
C SER A 175 -2.47 -6.87 12.89
N SER A 176 -2.70 -8.04 13.51
CA SER A 176 -1.66 -9.04 13.77
C SER A 176 -1.09 -9.66 12.49
N ASP A 177 -1.95 -9.98 11.52
CA ASP A 177 -1.52 -10.58 10.26
C ASP A 177 -0.85 -9.54 9.36
N LEU A 178 -1.36 -8.30 9.36
CA LEU A 178 -0.68 -7.17 8.71
C LEU A 178 0.71 -6.93 9.30
N LYS A 179 0.86 -7.02 10.62
CA LYS A 179 2.17 -6.91 11.28
C LYS A 179 3.10 -8.05 10.84
N TRP A 180 2.61 -9.28 10.82
CA TRP A 180 3.39 -10.44 10.38
C TRP A 180 3.86 -10.31 8.92
N LEU A 181 3.00 -9.84 8.00
CA LEU A 181 3.41 -9.55 6.63
C LEU A 181 4.50 -8.48 6.56
N LYS A 182 4.39 -7.42 7.38
CA LYS A 182 5.43 -6.37 7.47
C LYS A 182 6.75 -6.91 8.05
N GLU A 183 6.68 -7.86 8.98
CA GLU A 183 7.86 -8.52 9.54
C GLU A 183 8.60 -9.33 8.46
N LEU A 184 7.88 -10.12 7.66
CA LEU A 184 8.46 -10.86 6.51
C LEU A 184 9.12 -9.95 5.47
N VAL A 185 8.55 -8.76 5.28
CA VAL A 185 9.16 -7.74 4.42
C VAL A 185 10.43 -7.18 5.06
N SER A 186 10.39 -6.88 6.36
CA SER A 186 11.55 -6.34 7.09
C SER A 186 12.71 -7.33 7.21
N SER A 187 12.43 -8.64 7.25
CA SER A 187 13.45 -9.69 7.23
C SER A 187 14.02 -9.97 5.83
N GLY A 188 13.45 -9.37 4.79
CA GLY A 188 13.85 -9.62 3.40
C GLY A 188 13.43 -10.99 2.88
N ASP A 189 12.42 -11.61 3.47
CA ASP A 189 11.89 -12.89 2.97
C ASP A 189 10.96 -12.68 1.77
N ILE A 190 10.20 -11.59 1.77
CA ILE A 190 9.29 -11.22 0.67
C ILE A 190 9.43 -9.74 0.30
N LEU A 191 9.15 -9.44 -0.97
CA LEU A 191 9.00 -8.10 -1.49
C LEU A 191 7.55 -7.90 -1.90
N ILE A 192 6.80 -7.16 -1.08
CA ILE A 192 5.36 -6.95 -1.34
C ILE A 192 5.12 -5.72 -2.23
N THR A 193 4.43 -5.94 -3.34
CA THR A 193 3.69 -4.90 -4.06
C THR A 193 2.28 -4.81 -3.49
N TRP A 194 1.99 -3.76 -2.71
CA TRP A 194 0.65 -3.55 -2.15
C TRP A 194 -0.30 -2.96 -3.19
N VAL A 195 -1.39 -3.68 -3.46
CA VAL A 195 -2.43 -3.29 -4.40
C VAL A 195 -3.69 -2.87 -3.63
N ASN A 196 -4.32 -1.79 -4.05
CA ASN A 196 -5.55 -1.31 -3.40
C ASN A 196 -6.73 -2.19 -3.80
N HIS A 197 -7.41 -2.79 -2.82
CA HIS A 197 -8.59 -3.64 -3.04
C HIS A 197 -9.88 -3.03 -2.47
N SER A 198 -10.01 -1.70 -2.53
CA SER A 198 -11.11 -0.91 -1.95
C SER A 198 -11.22 -1.03 -0.42
N TYR A 199 -12.15 -0.29 0.19
CA TYR A 199 -12.35 -0.39 1.64
C TYR A 199 -13.29 -1.52 2.04
N ASN A 200 -14.45 -1.62 1.39
CA ASN A 200 -15.54 -2.53 1.82
C ASN A 200 -15.76 -3.72 0.89
N HIS A 201 -15.20 -3.74 -0.32
CA HIS A 201 -15.38 -4.79 -1.34
C HIS A 201 -16.81 -5.38 -1.33
N ARG A 202 -17.84 -4.53 -1.39
CA ARG A 202 -19.23 -4.98 -1.27
C ARG A 202 -19.62 -5.74 -2.53
N VAL A 203 -19.82 -7.05 -2.38
CA VAL A 203 -20.43 -7.91 -3.39
C VAL A 203 -21.66 -8.54 -2.75
N SER A 204 -22.80 -8.42 -3.42
CA SER A 204 -24.05 -9.07 -3.08
C SER A 204 -24.24 -10.30 -3.95
N ALA A 205 -24.38 -11.48 -3.35
CA ALA A 205 -24.66 -12.72 -4.08
C ALA A 205 -25.96 -12.66 -4.92
N LYS A 206 -26.84 -11.69 -4.66
CA LYS A 206 -28.16 -11.56 -5.29
C LYS A 206 -28.28 -10.39 -6.26
N ALA A 207 -27.25 -9.52 -6.36
CA ALA A 207 -27.32 -8.35 -7.22
C ALA A 207 -26.83 -8.67 -8.65
N PRO A 208 -27.47 -8.12 -9.70
CA PRO A 208 -26.98 -8.25 -11.07
C PRO A 208 -25.55 -7.70 -11.20
N LEU A 209 -24.67 -8.42 -11.91
CA LEU A 209 -23.24 -8.06 -12.14
C LEU A 209 -23.03 -6.56 -12.41
N LYS A 210 -23.82 -5.98 -13.32
CA LYS A 210 -23.79 -4.55 -13.70
C LYS A 210 -23.95 -3.56 -12.53
N THR A 211 -24.57 -4.00 -11.43
CA THR A 211 -24.82 -3.22 -10.21
C THR A 211 -24.11 -3.77 -8.97
N ASN A 212 -23.53 -4.97 -9.08
CA ASN A 212 -22.93 -5.71 -7.97
C ASN A 212 -21.53 -5.20 -7.63
N PHE A 213 -20.79 -4.80 -8.67
CA PHE A 213 -19.46 -4.17 -8.56
C PHE A 213 -19.53 -2.65 -8.61
N ARG A 214 -20.73 -2.08 -8.74
CA ARG A 214 -20.96 -0.63 -8.81
C ARG A 214 -21.27 -0.11 -7.41
N GLN A 215 -20.53 0.90 -6.94
CA GLN A 215 -20.95 1.67 -5.76
C GLN A 215 -22.34 2.26 -6.03
N LYS A 216 -23.39 1.72 -5.39
CA LYS A 216 -24.72 2.34 -5.39
C LYS A 216 -24.73 3.52 -4.41
N GLY A 217 -25.02 4.72 -4.90
CA GLY A 217 -25.43 5.87 -4.08
C GLY A 217 -24.81 7.20 -4.50
N ASN A 218 -25.64 8.23 -4.60
CA ASN A 218 -25.23 9.64 -4.74
C ASN A 218 -24.09 9.96 -3.78
N LEU A 219 -23.00 10.51 -4.32
CA LEU A 219 -21.78 10.90 -3.60
C LEU A 219 -22.12 11.73 -2.35
N PRO A 220 -21.96 11.19 -1.13
CA PRO A 220 -21.77 12.03 0.03
C PRO A 220 -20.26 12.27 0.12
N LYS A 221 -19.80 13.32 -0.57
CA LYS A 221 -18.42 13.85 -0.51
C LYS A 221 -17.36 12.85 -1.04
N PRO A 222 -16.20 13.32 -1.54
CA PRO A 222 -15.12 12.41 -1.89
C PRO A 222 -14.89 11.51 -0.68
N VAL A 223 -14.95 10.20 -0.91
CA VAL A 223 -14.75 9.18 0.10
C VAL A 223 -13.33 9.37 0.65
N VAL A 224 -13.27 10.22 1.68
CA VAL A 224 -12.19 10.35 2.65
C VAL A 224 -12.25 9.04 3.42
N LEU A 225 -11.61 8.01 2.89
CA LEU A 225 -11.28 6.83 3.67
C LEU A 225 -10.01 7.14 4.44
N SER A 226 -10.26 7.86 5.54
CA SER A 226 -9.59 7.75 6.82
C SER A 226 -8.35 6.87 6.81
N SER A 227 -7.19 7.52 6.73
CA SER A 227 -5.93 7.17 7.42
C SER A 227 -5.28 5.80 7.14
N SER A 228 -5.97 4.85 6.54
CA SER A 228 -5.58 3.44 6.44
C SER A 228 -5.06 3.06 5.06
N MET A 229 -5.40 3.83 4.02
CA MET A 229 -4.88 3.60 2.67
C MET A 229 -3.47 4.20 2.42
N VAL A 230 -3.03 5.12 3.29
CA VAL A 230 -1.65 5.66 3.25
C VAL A 230 -0.71 4.93 4.21
N MET A 231 -1.23 4.12 5.14
CA MET A 231 -0.47 3.38 6.16
C MET A 231 0.44 2.25 5.64
N ALA A 232 0.55 2.07 4.33
CA ALA A 232 1.56 1.19 3.72
C ALA A 232 2.74 1.94 3.07
N MET A 233 2.72 3.28 3.00
CA MET A 233 3.56 4.01 2.04
C MET A 233 4.83 4.67 2.60
N LYS A 234 5.27 4.34 3.82
CA LYS A 234 6.46 4.98 4.42
C LYS A 234 7.75 4.15 4.34
N ASN A 235 7.71 2.85 4.02
CA ASN A 235 8.92 2.00 4.03
C ASN A 235 9.17 1.11 2.80
N LEU A 236 8.34 1.14 1.76
CA LEU A 236 8.41 0.16 0.69
C LEU A 236 8.25 0.87 -0.65
N GLY A 237 9.24 0.73 -1.54
CA GLY A 237 9.20 1.25 -2.91
C GLY A 237 8.04 0.65 -3.69
N LEU A 238 6.88 1.29 -3.59
CA LEU A 238 5.60 0.77 -4.06
C LEU A 238 5.47 0.86 -5.59
N LYS A 239 4.60 0.03 -6.17
CA LYS A 239 4.01 0.20 -7.50
C LYS A 239 2.49 0.03 -7.36
N ILE A 240 1.71 1.12 -7.35
CA ILE A 240 0.23 1.03 -7.32
C ILE A 240 -0.31 0.98 -8.75
N LEU A 241 -1.01 -0.10 -9.08
CA LEU A 241 -2.02 -0.11 -10.13
C LEU A 241 -3.35 0.38 -9.53
N SER A 242 -3.78 1.57 -9.94
CA SER A 242 -5.09 2.11 -9.55
C SER A 242 -6.18 1.35 -10.30
N CYS A 243 -7.05 0.65 -9.59
CA CYS A 243 -8.36 0.29 -10.12
C CYS A 243 -9.17 1.59 -10.33
N TYR A 244 -9.82 1.67 -11.48
CA TYR A 244 -10.60 2.80 -11.97
C TYR A 244 -11.86 3.06 -11.15
#